data_AF-A0A1Z5LCQ2-F1
#
_entry.id   AF-A0A1Z5LCQ2-F1
#
_cell.length_a   1.000
_cell.length_b   1.000
_cell.length_c   1.000
_cell.angle_alpha   90.00
_cell.angle_beta   90.00
_cell.angle_gamma   90.00
#
_symmetry.space_group_name_H-M   'P 1'
#
loop_
_entity.id
_entity.type
_entity.pdbx_description
1 polymer ?
#
loop_
_entity_poly.entity_id
_entity_poly.type
_entity_poly.pdbx_seq_one_letter_code
_entity_poly.pdbx_strand_id
1 'polypeptide(L)'
;MSAILSSQLQRKTVTLSSVKSVRLSTPLVMSHKVALVTELWFRHMKALGSWLQTYNELRTRPALEERLESIISGAALMADSSCTRDERRERIVAECNAVRQALQDLLAEYMASAGRKDENLDKAVDHMARKTRDLRRQLRKAVVDHVSDSFLETQVPLLVLLEAARAGNERQVEDYAIVFAEHAHKLVEVANLACSMSSHEDGVKMVRCAAAHIEGLCPQVINAARILAARPRSKVAQENMDAFRDAWENQVRLLTEAVDDITTIDDFLAVSENHILEDVNKCVLALQENDADALDRTAGAIRGRSARVCNVVTSEMDNYEPGIYTERVLEAVAVLRDQVMPNFAQKVEMAVQALSASPHKEMDENEFIDASRLVYDGWP
;
A
#
# COMPACT_ATOMS: atom_id res chain seq x y z
N MET A 1 -30.67 -34.30 22.46
CA MET A 1 -30.54 -32.86 22.18
C MET A 1 -29.07 -32.38 22.18
N SER A 2 -28.14 -33.17 21.61
CA SER A 2 -26.71 -32.78 21.53
C SER A 2 -26.14 -32.86 20.10
N ALA A 3 -26.94 -33.28 19.11
CA ALA A 3 -26.50 -33.39 17.71
C ALA A 3 -27.01 -32.26 16.80
N ILE A 4 -27.84 -31.33 17.31
CA ILE A 4 -28.41 -30.24 16.49
C ILE A 4 -27.53 -28.97 16.52
N LEU A 5 -26.74 -28.76 17.58
CA LEU A 5 -25.89 -27.57 17.73
C LEU A 5 -24.55 -27.65 16.96
N SER A 6 -24.02 -28.85 16.68
CA SER A 6 -22.80 -28.98 15.84
C SER A 6 -23.06 -28.78 14.34
N SER A 7 -24.31 -28.87 13.88
CA SER A 7 -24.64 -28.76 12.45
C SER A 7 -24.86 -27.32 11.96
N GLN A 8 -25.00 -26.35 12.87
CA GLN A 8 -25.25 -24.93 12.54
C GLN A 8 -23.96 -24.12 12.35
N LEU A 9 -22.80 -24.61 12.79
CA LEU A 9 -21.51 -23.92 12.67
C LEU A 9 -20.68 -24.34 11.43
N GLN A 10 -21.03 -25.46 10.77
CA GLN A 10 -20.34 -25.93 9.55
C GLN A 10 -20.97 -25.47 8.22
N ARG A 11 -22.04 -24.64 8.25
CA ARG A 11 -22.74 -24.16 7.03
C ARG A 11 -22.62 -22.65 6.77
N LYS A 12 -21.55 -22.02 7.23
CA LYS A 12 -21.15 -20.69 6.74
C LYS A 12 -19.74 -20.74 6.15
N THR A 13 -19.60 -21.47 5.04
CA THR A 13 -18.68 -21.05 4.00
C THR A 13 -19.23 -19.73 3.48
N VAL A 14 -18.82 -18.62 4.11
CA VAL A 14 -19.17 -17.29 3.63
C VAL A 14 -18.44 -17.14 2.31
N THR A 15 -19.16 -17.28 1.21
CA THR A 15 -18.76 -16.65 -0.03
C THR A 15 -18.69 -15.14 0.26
N LEU A 16 -17.52 -14.54 0.03
CA LEU A 16 -17.22 -13.10 0.20
C LEU A 16 -18.18 -12.16 -0.56
N SER A 17 -19.14 -12.71 -1.31
CA SER A 17 -20.13 -12.00 -2.12
C SER A 17 -21.38 -11.51 -1.36
N SER A 18 -21.61 -11.88 -0.09
CA SER A 18 -22.84 -11.49 0.62
C SER A 18 -22.74 -10.22 1.49
N VAL A 19 -21.67 -9.44 1.37
CA VAL A 19 -21.60 -8.07 1.92
C VAL A 19 -21.66 -7.06 0.78
N LYS A 20 -22.82 -6.92 0.14
CA LYS A 20 -23.11 -5.75 -0.69
C LYS A 20 -24.43 -5.13 -0.25
N SER A 21 -24.39 -3.81 -0.13
CA SER A 21 -25.49 -2.88 0.17
C SER A 21 -25.71 -2.49 1.65
N VAL A 22 -24.68 -1.94 2.30
CA VAL A 22 -24.84 -0.77 3.17
C VAL A 22 -23.67 0.18 2.90
N ARG A 23 -23.95 1.42 2.54
CA ARG A 23 -22.96 2.51 2.40
C ARG A 23 -22.22 2.71 3.73
N LEU A 24 -21.06 2.07 3.90
CA LEU A 24 -20.14 2.22 5.04
C LEU A 24 -18.67 2.12 4.58
N SER A 25 -18.38 2.48 3.34
CA SER A 25 -17.03 2.64 2.80
C SER A 25 -16.56 4.08 3.02
N THR A 26 -16.41 4.50 4.27
CA THR A 26 -15.69 5.74 4.59
C THR A 26 -14.23 5.40 4.97
N PRO A 27 -13.23 5.93 4.26
CA PRO A 27 -11.79 5.64 4.43
C PRO A 27 -11.26 5.68 5.87
N LEU A 28 -11.77 6.60 6.71
CA LEU A 28 -11.42 6.67 8.14
C LEU A 28 -11.71 5.37 8.92
N VAL A 29 -12.74 4.61 8.51
CA VAL A 29 -13.14 3.37 9.18
C VAL A 29 -12.10 2.27 8.97
N MET A 30 -11.40 2.28 7.84
CA MET A 30 -10.36 1.31 7.54
C MET A 30 -9.13 1.56 8.43
N SER A 31 -8.64 2.80 8.49
CA SER A 31 -7.52 3.20 9.37
C SER A 31 -7.77 2.87 10.85
N HIS A 32 -8.96 3.22 11.38
CA HIS A 32 -9.31 2.92 12.78
C HIS A 32 -9.39 1.41 13.07
N LYS A 33 -9.93 0.61 12.15
CA LYS A 33 -10.05 -0.85 12.33
C LYS A 33 -8.71 -1.57 12.19
N VAL A 34 -7.82 -1.04 11.35
CA VAL A 34 -6.47 -1.58 11.14
C VAL A 34 -5.55 -1.19 12.32
N ALA A 35 -5.71 0.00 12.91
CA ALA A 35 -4.99 0.41 14.13
C ALA A 35 -5.34 -0.46 15.35
N LEU A 36 -6.57 -0.98 15.44
CA LEU A 36 -6.94 -1.96 16.48
C LEU A 36 -6.09 -3.24 16.40
N VAL A 37 -5.63 -3.65 15.21
CA VAL A 37 -4.80 -4.85 15.01
C VAL A 37 -3.47 -4.75 15.75
N THR A 38 -2.92 -3.55 15.93
CA THR A 38 -1.60 -3.34 16.54
C THR A 38 -1.68 -3.01 18.02
N GLU A 39 -2.66 -2.21 18.43
CA GLU A 39 -2.89 -1.89 19.84
C GLU A 39 -3.36 -3.11 20.66
N LEU A 40 -4.12 -4.03 20.03
CA LEU A 40 -4.54 -5.30 20.65
C LEU A 40 -3.38 -6.29 20.81
N TRP A 41 -2.40 -6.30 19.90
CA TRP A 41 -1.28 -7.24 19.92
C TRP A 41 -0.35 -6.99 21.13
N PHE A 42 0.05 -5.73 21.34
CA PHE A 42 0.93 -5.36 22.46
C PHE A 42 0.27 -5.48 23.84
N ARG A 43 -1.03 -5.13 23.94
CA ARG A 43 -1.76 -5.23 25.21
C ARG A 43 -2.12 -6.66 25.60
N HIS A 44 -2.40 -7.56 24.65
CA HIS A 44 -2.83 -8.92 24.99
C HIS A 44 -1.72 -9.95 25.13
N MET A 45 -0.59 -9.85 24.42
CA MET A 45 0.53 -10.78 24.67
C MET A 45 1.09 -10.65 26.09
N LYS A 46 1.17 -9.42 26.63
CA LYS A 46 1.49 -9.19 28.04
C LYS A 46 0.39 -9.67 29.00
N ALA A 47 -0.88 -9.65 28.57
CA ALA A 47 -2.00 -10.08 29.40
C ALA A 47 -2.17 -11.60 29.46
N LEU A 48 -1.84 -12.36 28.39
CA LEU A 48 -2.04 -13.83 28.30
C LEU A 48 -1.42 -14.59 29.48
N GLY A 49 -0.30 -14.12 30.04
CA GLY A 49 0.30 -14.68 31.26
C GLY A 49 -0.55 -14.54 32.53
N SER A 50 -1.48 -13.59 32.59
CA SER A 50 -2.35 -13.32 33.75
C SER A 50 -3.78 -13.88 33.62
N TRP A 51 -4.16 -14.47 32.48
CA TRP A 51 -5.52 -15.00 32.26
C TRP A 51 -5.75 -16.40 32.85
N LEU A 52 -4.67 -17.13 33.15
CA LEU A 52 -4.72 -18.53 33.56
C LEU A 52 -5.49 -18.79 34.86
N GLN A 53 -5.63 -17.80 35.74
CA GLN A 53 -6.37 -17.94 37.00
C GLN A 53 -7.84 -17.50 36.94
N THR A 54 -8.31 -16.92 35.82
CA THR A 54 -9.60 -16.19 35.77
C THR A 54 -10.41 -16.44 34.50
N TYR A 55 -10.15 -17.52 33.76
CA TYR A 55 -10.92 -17.85 32.57
C TYR A 55 -12.35 -18.28 32.93
N ASN A 56 -13.32 -17.62 32.30
CA ASN A 56 -14.73 -17.95 32.39
C ASN A 56 -15.25 -18.16 30.97
N GLU A 57 -15.60 -19.39 30.61
CA GLU A 57 -16.03 -19.74 29.25
C GLU A 57 -17.20 -18.87 28.77
N LEU A 58 -18.16 -18.54 29.63
CA LEU A 58 -19.33 -17.71 29.30
C LEU A 58 -18.99 -16.24 29.00
N ARG A 59 -17.80 -15.77 29.40
CA ARG A 59 -17.38 -14.37 29.23
C ARG A 59 -16.14 -14.21 28.34
N THR A 60 -15.13 -15.03 28.55
CA THR A 60 -13.83 -14.94 27.89
C THR A 60 -13.90 -15.42 26.44
N ARG A 61 -14.62 -16.51 26.15
CA ARG A 61 -14.75 -17.01 24.77
C ARG A 61 -15.47 -16.02 23.85
N PRO A 62 -16.68 -15.52 24.17
CA PRO A 62 -17.35 -14.52 23.32
C PRO A 62 -16.51 -13.26 23.12
N ALA A 63 -15.81 -12.80 24.17
CA ALA A 63 -14.97 -11.60 24.08
C ALA A 63 -13.73 -11.80 23.18
N LEU A 64 -13.12 -12.98 23.16
CA LEU A 64 -12.00 -13.29 22.28
C LEU A 64 -12.45 -13.46 20.83
N GLU A 65 -13.57 -14.14 20.61
CA GLU A 65 -14.17 -14.33 19.28
C GLU A 65 -14.60 -12.98 18.68
N GLU A 66 -15.27 -12.12 19.46
CA GLU A 66 -15.67 -10.77 19.01
C GLU A 66 -14.46 -9.91 18.63
N ARG A 67 -13.40 -9.93 19.45
CA ARG A 67 -12.15 -9.20 19.15
C ARG A 67 -11.48 -9.72 17.90
N LEU A 68 -11.43 -11.04 17.71
CA LEU A 68 -10.83 -11.61 16.51
C LEU A 68 -11.65 -11.26 15.26
N GLU A 69 -12.97 -11.33 15.31
CA GLU A 69 -13.81 -10.95 14.17
C GLU A 69 -13.72 -9.44 13.86
N SER A 70 -13.47 -8.59 14.86
CA SER A 70 -13.12 -7.17 14.64
C SER A 70 -11.83 -7.00 13.84
N ILE A 71 -10.77 -7.75 14.20
CA ILE A 71 -9.50 -7.78 13.46
C ILE A 71 -9.70 -8.29 12.04
N ILE A 72 -10.41 -9.40 11.87
CA ILE A 72 -10.69 -10.00 10.55
C ILE A 72 -11.50 -9.04 9.68
N SER A 73 -12.46 -8.32 10.27
CA SER A 73 -13.23 -7.31 9.54
C SER A 73 -12.34 -6.16 9.05
N GLY A 74 -11.34 -5.74 9.83
CA GLY A 74 -10.34 -4.76 9.40
C GLY A 74 -9.45 -5.29 8.28
N ALA A 75 -8.99 -6.54 8.40
CA ALA A 75 -8.19 -7.22 7.38
C ALA A 75 -8.96 -7.41 6.07
N ALA A 76 -10.26 -7.70 6.13
CA ALA A 76 -11.13 -7.84 4.96
C ALA A 76 -11.25 -6.52 4.18
N LEU A 77 -11.43 -5.38 4.87
CA LEU A 77 -11.47 -4.07 4.21
C LEU A 77 -10.16 -3.77 3.45
N MET A 78 -9.02 -4.14 4.04
CA MET A 78 -7.73 -4.01 3.37
C MET A 78 -7.61 -4.95 2.18
N ALA A 79 -8.07 -6.20 2.31
CA ALA A 79 -8.05 -7.20 1.25
C ALA A 79 -8.95 -6.81 0.05
N ASP A 80 -10.08 -6.15 0.31
CA ASP A 80 -11.04 -5.72 -0.70
C ASP A 80 -10.70 -4.35 -1.32
N SER A 81 -9.59 -3.72 -0.91
CA SER A 81 -9.16 -2.44 -1.47
C SER A 81 -8.64 -2.58 -2.90
N SER A 82 -8.88 -1.57 -3.74
CA SER A 82 -8.41 -1.53 -5.13
C SER A 82 -6.89 -1.56 -5.26
N CYS A 83 -6.17 -1.12 -4.22
CA CYS A 83 -4.71 -1.15 -4.19
C CYS A 83 -4.17 -2.48 -3.62
N THR A 84 -5.00 -3.47 -3.30
CA THR A 84 -4.53 -4.78 -2.81
C THR A 84 -4.63 -5.81 -3.92
N ARG A 85 -3.51 -6.49 -4.20
CA ARG A 85 -3.41 -7.43 -5.34
C ARG A 85 -4.18 -8.70 -5.06
N ASP A 86 -4.67 -9.37 -6.09
CA ASP A 86 -5.49 -10.58 -5.96
C ASP A 86 -4.79 -11.70 -5.18
N GLU A 87 -3.53 -11.99 -5.49
CA GLU A 87 -2.77 -12.98 -4.73
C GLU A 87 -2.66 -12.61 -3.24
N ARG A 88 -2.54 -11.31 -2.94
CA ARG A 88 -2.40 -10.82 -1.57
C ARG A 88 -3.72 -10.86 -0.83
N ARG A 89 -4.82 -10.50 -1.50
CA ARG A 89 -6.19 -10.68 -1.02
C ARG A 89 -6.41 -12.14 -0.63
N GLU A 90 -6.03 -13.10 -1.47
CA GLU A 90 -6.14 -14.53 -1.17
C GLU A 90 -5.30 -14.95 0.03
N ARG A 91 -4.05 -14.48 0.13
CA ARG A 91 -3.19 -14.72 1.30
C ARG A 91 -3.78 -14.14 2.59
N ILE A 92 -4.34 -12.93 2.57
CA ILE A 92 -5.01 -12.33 3.74
C ILE A 92 -6.22 -13.16 4.14
N VAL A 93 -7.07 -13.56 3.18
CA VAL A 93 -8.24 -14.41 3.45
C VAL A 93 -7.83 -15.75 4.07
N ALA A 94 -6.78 -16.39 3.55
CA ALA A 94 -6.24 -17.62 4.09
C ALA A 94 -5.74 -17.44 5.54
N GLU A 95 -5.00 -16.36 5.83
CA GLU A 95 -4.52 -16.09 7.19
C GLU A 95 -5.65 -15.71 8.16
N CYS A 96 -6.69 -14.99 7.72
CA CYS A 96 -7.88 -14.75 8.52
C CYS A 96 -8.56 -16.06 8.94
N ASN A 97 -8.66 -17.03 8.02
CA ASN A 97 -9.19 -18.35 8.31
C ASN A 97 -8.27 -19.16 9.25
N ALA A 98 -6.95 -19.06 9.04
CA ALA A 98 -5.96 -19.74 9.89
C ALA A 98 -5.97 -19.21 11.32
N VAL A 99 -6.07 -17.89 11.53
CA VAL A 99 -6.17 -17.29 12.87
C VAL A 99 -7.50 -17.67 13.53
N ARG A 100 -8.61 -17.73 12.76
CA ARG A 100 -9.90 -18.21 13.28
C ARG A 100 -9.79 -19.65 13.78
N GLN A 101 -9.18 -20.53 13.00
CA GLN A 101 -8.97 -21.93 13.41
C GLN A 101 -8.06 -22.02 14.64
N ALA A 102 -6.94 -21.29 14.65
CA ALA A 102 -6.00 -21.29 15.78
C ALA A 102 -6.65 -20.81 17.09
N LEU A 103 -7.60 -19.86 17.03
CA LEU A 103 -8.38 -19.47 18.20
C LEU A 103 -9.30 -20.61 18.68
N GLN A 104 -9.97 -21.31 17.77
CA GLN A 104 -10.84 -22.43 18.15
C GLN A 104 -10.03 -23.58 18.78
N ASP A 105 -8.86 -23.89 18.23
CA ASP A 105 -7.95 -24.89 18.80
C ASP A 105 -7.47 -24.47 20.21
N LEU A 106 -7.09 -23.19 20.38
CA LEU A 106 -6.70 -22.65 21.68
C LEU A 106 -7.83 -22.75 22.72
N LEU A 107 -9.06 -22.40 22.34
CA LEU A 107 -10.21 -22.50 23.22
C LEU A 107 -10.53 -23.96 23.59
N ALA A 108 -10.35 -24.90 22.67
CA ALA A 108 -10.52 -26.33 22.92
C ALA A 108 -9.49 -26.86 23.94
N GLU A 109 -8.21 -26.53 23.77
CA GLU A 109 -7.14 -26.89 24.72
C GLU A 109 -7.35 -26.24 26.09
N TYR A 110 -7.88 -25.02 26.13
CA TYR A 110 -8.22 -24.34 27.39
C TYR A 110 -9.33 -25.07 28.15
N MET A 111 -10.35 -25.57 27.45
CA MET A 111 -11.42 -26.38 28.06
C MET A 111 -10.89 -27.74 28.55
N ALA A 112 -10.06 -28.40 27.74
CA ALA A 112 -9.49 -29.71 28.06
C ALA A 112 -8.55 -29.67 29.28
N SER A 113 -7.81 -28.57 29.44
CA SER A 113 -6.83 -28.39 30.53
C SER A 113 -7.46 -28.00 31.88
N ALA A 114 -8.78 -27.80 31.96
CA ALA A 114 -9.49 -27.37 33.17
C ALA A 114 -8.83 -26.15 33.88
N GLY A 115 -8.22 -25.25 33.11
CA GLY A 115 -7.51 -24.08 33.63
C GLY A 115 -6.14 -24.36 34.25
N ARG A 116 -5.56 -25.55 34.07
CA ARG A 116 -4.18 -25.86 34.48
C ARG A 116 -3.22 -25.60 33.32
N LYS A 117 -2.03 -25.08 33.61
CA LYS A 117 -0.95 -25.05 32.61
C LYS A 117 -0.58 -26.48 32.23
N ASP A 118 -0.68 -26.78 30.95
CA ASP A 118 -0.25 -28.03 30.32
C ASP A 118 0.53 -27.67 29.04
N GLU A 119 1.48 -28.51 28.63
CA GLU A 119 2.35 -28.27 27.48
C GLU A 119 1.56 -28.09 26.17
N ASN A 120 0.39 -28.73 26.06
CA ASN A 120 -0.50 -28.60 24.90
C ASN A 120 -1.14 -27.21 24.83
N LEU A 121 -1.47 -26.62 25.97
CA LEU A 121 -2.00 -25.25 26.04
C LEU A 121 -0.94 -24.24 25.62
N ASP A 122 0.31 -24.40 26.08
CA ASP A 122 1.42 -23.53 25.67
C ASP A 122 1.68 -23.62 24.16
N LYS A 123 1.65 -24.83 23.57
CA LYS A 123 1.75 -25.03 22.11
C LYS A 123 0.62 -24.35 21.35
N ALA A 124 -0.61 -24.37 21.86
CA ALA A 124 -1.76 -23.72 21.23
C ALA A 124 -1.67 -22.18 21.31
N VAL A 125 -1.19 -21.64 22.43
CA VAL A 125 -0.89 -20.20 22.58
C VAL A 125 0.18 -19.78 21.57
N ASP A 126 1.27 -20.54 21.47
CA ASP A 126 2.33 -20.26 20.50
C ASP A 126 1.83 -20.36 19.05
N HIS A 127 0.93 -21.31 18.75
CA HIS A 127 0.31 -21.44 17.44
C HIS A 127 -0.55 -20.20 17.09
N MET A 128 -1.38 -19.74 18.03
CA MET A 128 -2.16 -18.51 17.87
C MET A 128 -1.27 -17.27 17.69
N ALA A 129 -0.18 -17.17 18.45
CA ALA A 129 0.79 -16.08 18.32
C ALA A 129 1.50 -16.11 16.95
N ARG A 130 1.83 -17.29 16.43
CA ARG A 130 2.40 -17.43 15.07
C ARG A 130 1.39 -16.99 14.00
N LYS A 131 0.14 -17.47 14.04
CA LYS A 131 -0.87 -17.12 13.04
C LYS A 131 -1.24 -15.64 13.03
N THR A 132 -1.31 -15.01 14.20
CA THR A 132 -1.53 -13.55 14.27
C THR A 132 -0.36 -12.76 13.68
N ARG A 133 0.89 -13.24 13.85
CA ARG A 133 2.07 -12.64 13.20
C ARG A 133 2.06 -12.83 11.68
N ASP A 134 1.62 -13.99 11.19
CA ASP A 134 1.51 -14.28 9.76
C ASP A 134 0.46 -13.35 9.10
N LEU A 135 -0.72 -13.20 9.72
CA LEU A 135 -1.73 -12.22 9.28
C LEU A 135 -1.17 -10.80 9.26
N ARG A 136 -0.49 -10.38 10.34
CA ARG A 136 0.15 -9.06 10.43
C ARG A 136 1.17 -8.85 9.30
N ARG A 137 1.95 -9.87 8.95
CA ARG A 137 2.91 -9.82 7.83
C ARG A 137 2.18 -9.59 6.50
N GLN A 138 1.07 -10.28 6.24
CA GLN A 138 0.28 -10.06 5.02
C GLN A 138 -0.35 -8.66 4.98
N LEU A 139 -0.80 -8.13 6.12
CA LEU A 139 -1.36 -6.78 6.21
C LEU A 139 -0.30 -5.70 5.97
N ARG A 140 0.92 -5.81 6.55
CA ARG A 140 2.01 -4.88 6.24
C ARG A 140 2.31 -4.87 4.74
N LYS A 141 2.42 -6.06 4.17
CA LYS A 141 2.58 -6.28 2.75
C LYS A 141 1.49 -5.61 1.91
N ALA A 142 0.22 -5.64 2.33
CA ALA A 142 -0.86 -4.95 1.63
C ALA A 142 -0.79 -3.43 1.80
N VAL A 143 -0.40 -2.92 2.97
CA VAL A 143 -0.14 -1.49 3.13
C VAL A 143 0.96 -1.02 2.18
N VAL A 144 2.03 -1.81 1.99
CA VAL A 144 3.09 -1.49 1.04
C VAL A 144 2.58 -1.48 -0.41
N ASP A 145 1.59 -2.33 -0.78
CA ASP A 145 0.98 -2.21 -2.11
C ASP A 145 0.36 -0.83 -2.32
N HIS A 146 -0.36 -0.33 -1.30
CA HIS A 146 -0.98 0.99 -1.34
C HIS A 146 0.05 2.11 -1.38
N VAL A 147 1.13 1.98 -0.61
CA VAL A 147 2.26 2.91 -0.62
C VAL A 147 2.90 2.96 -2.00
N SER A 148 3.17 1.80 -2.60
CA SER A 148 3.82 1.69 -3.89
C SER A 148 3.00 2.33 -5.02
N ASP A 149 1.67 2.21 -4.99
CA ASP A 149 0.79 2.82 -6.01
C ASP A 149 0.50 4.29 -5.78
N SER A 150 0.08 4.64 -4.57
CA SER A 150 -0.48 5.97 -4.30
C SER A 150 0.59 7.05 -4.35
N PHE A 151 1.85 6.69 -4.13
CA PHE A 151 3.00 7.59 -4.17
C PHE A 151 3.83 7.45 -5.46
N LEU A 152 3.29 6.83 -6.52
CA LEU A 152 4.00 6.66 -7.79
C LEU A 152 3.92 7.93 -8.67
N GLU A 153 2.72 8.42 -8.95
CA GLU A 153 2.46 9.55 -9.85
C GLU A 153 1.77 10.72 -9.12
N THR A 154 2.46 11.29 -8.14
CA THR A 154 1.84 12.27 -7.23
C THR A 154 1.61 13.66 -7.83
N GLN A 155 2.22 13.95 -8.99
CA GLN A 155 2.20 15.29 -9.60
C GLN A 155 1.06 15.51 -10.60
N VAL A 156 0.55 14.44 -11.24
CA VAL A 156 -0.38 14.56 -12.36
C VAL A 156 -1.65 15.35 -12.01
N PRO A 157 -2.35 15.10 -10.88
CA PRO A 157 -3.55 15.86 -10.54
C PRO A 157 -3.30 17.36 -10.36
N LEU A 158 -2.13 17.75 -9.85
CA LEU A 158 -1.75 19.15 -9.71
C LEU A 158 -1.48 19.79 -11.08
N LEU A 159 -0.76 19.11 -11.96
CA LEU A 159 -0.42 19.63 -13.29
C LEU A 159 -1.67 19.90 -14.13
N VAL A 160 -2.63 18.98 -14.12
CA VAL A 160 -3.90 19.15 -14.85
C VAL A 160 -4.74 20.30 -14.28
N LEU A 161 -4.79 20.44 -12.94
CA LEU A 161 -5.44 21.57 -12.28
C LEU A 161 -4.78 22.91 -12.66
N LEU A 162 -3.45 22.95 -12.68
CA LEU A 162 -2.65 24.11 -13.07
C LEU A 162 -2.89 24.52 -14.53
N GLU A 163 -2.97 23.55 -15.44
CA GLU A 163 -3.21 23.80 -16.86
C GLU A 163 -4.58 24.45 -17.08
N ALA A 164 -5.63 23.92 -16.45
CA ALA A 164 -6.97 24.51 -16.49
C ALA A 164 -7.00 25.94 -15.91
N ALA A 165 -6.28 26.16 -14.79
CA ALA A 165 -6.17 27.48 -14.18
C ALA A 165 -5.44 28.49 -15.09
N ARG A 166 -4.32 28.09 -15.70
CA ARG A 166 -3.56 28.93 -16.64
C ARG A 166 -4.35 29.25 -17.92
N ALA A 167 -5.24 28.35 -18.35
CA ALA A 167 -6.16 28.59 -19.45
C ALA A 167 -7.32 29.53 -19.10
N GLY A 168 -7.52 29.86 -17.81
CA GLY A 168 -8.65 30.66 -17.35
C GLY A 168 -10.00 29.92 -17.38
N ASN A 169 -9.97 28.59 -17.38
CA ASN A 169 -11.18 27.79 -17.44
C ASN A 169 -11.70 27.48 -16.04
N GLU A 170 -12.41 28.44 -15.44
CA GLU A 170 -12.94 28.32 -14.06
C GLU A 170 -13.78 27.05 -13.86
N ARG A 171 -14.53 26.61 -14.88
CA ARG A 171 -15.35 25.39 -14.78
C ARG A 171 -14.49 24.13 -14.67
N GLN A 172 -13.47 23.98 -15.53
CA GLN A 172 -12.55 22.85 -15.45
C GLN A 172 -11.74 22.86 -14.16
N VAL A 173 -11.41 24.04 -13.62
CA VAL A 173 -10.72 24.15 -12.33
C VAL A 173 -11.55 23.54 -11.20
N GLU A 174 -12.87 23.74 -11.17
CA GLU A 174 -13.71 23.09 -10.17
C GLU A 174 -13.75 21.56 -10.33
N ASP A 175 -13.85 21.07 -11.58
CA ASP A 175 -13.85 19.62 -11.86
C ASP A 175 -12.51 18.97 -11.42
N TYR A 176 -11.37 19.59 -11.77
CA TYR A 176 -10.04 19.08 -11.41
C TYR A 176 -9.68 19.32 -9.93
N ALA A 177 -10.26 20.33 -9.27
CA ALA A 177 -10.08 20.53 -7.84
C ALA A 177 -10.63 19.35 -7.03
N ILE A 178 -11.73 18.73 -7.47
CA ILE A 178 -12.28 17.52 -6.85
C ILE A 178 -11.28 16.37 -6.97
N VAL A 179 -10.76 16.12 -8.18
CA VAL A 179 -9.78 15.04 -8.44
C VAL A 179 -8.51 15.26 -7.62
N PHE A 180 -8.00 16.49 -7.56
CA PHE A 180 -6.85 16.85 -6.74
C PHE A 180 -7.09 16.60 -5.25
N ALA A 181 -8.26 16.99 -4.73
CA ALA A 181 -8.62 16.78 -3.33
C ALA A 181 -8.81 15.30 -2.99
N GLU A 182 -9.40 14.50 -3.89
CA GLU A 182 -9.54 13.05 -3.73
C GLU A 182 -8.16 12.38 -3.69
N HIS A 183 -7.25 12.77 -4.57
CA HIS A 183 -5.86 12.29 -4.56
C HIS A 183 -5.12 12.68 -3.27
N ALA A 184 -5.26 13.93 -2.81
CA ALA A 184 -4.69 14.39 -1.54
C ALA A 184 -5.19 13.55 -0.34
N HIS A 185 -6.50 13.29 -0.29
CA HIS A 185 -7.10 12.45 0.74
C HIS A 185 -6.58 11.01 0.65
N LYS A 186 -6.37 10.48 -0.56
CA LYS A 186 -5.80 9.14 -0.75
C LYS A 186 -4.39 9.02 -0.19
N LEU A 187 -3.52 10.01 -0.43
CA LEU A 187 -2.17 10.04 0.15
C LEU A 187 -2.20 10.00 1.68
N VAL A 188 -3.06 10.82 2.28
CA VAL A 188 -3.24 10.88 3.75
C VAL A 188 -3.81 9.57 4.30
N GLU A 189 -4.77 8.95 3.60
CA GLU A 189 -5.32 7.65 3.98
C GLU A 189 -4.21 6.59 4.05
N VAL A 190 -3.41 6.48 2.99
CA VAL A 190 -2.34 5.47 2.90
C VAL A 190 -1.25 5.72 3.95
N ALA A 191 -0.88 6.97 4.19
CA ALA A 191 0.04 7.34 5.26
C ALA A 191 -0.46 6.90 6.64
N ASN A 192 -1.77 7.05 6.90
CA ASN A 192 -2.38 6.59 8.15
C ASN A 192 -2.45 5.06 8.25
N LEU A 193 -2.64 4.35 7.13
CA LEU A 193 -2.54 2.88 7.10
C LEU A 193 -1.12 2.42 7.44
N ALA A 194 -0.08 3.06 6.89
CA ALA A 194 1.31 2.81 7.27
C ALA A 194 1.54 3.04 8.78
N CYS A 195 1.04 4.15 9.31
CA CYS A 195 1.10 4.43 10.75
C CYS A 195 0.46 3.33 11.60
N SER A 196 -0.70 2.82 11.16
CA SER A 196 -1.43 1.80 11.91
C SER A 196 -0.67 0.49 12.01
N MET A 197 0.25 0.21 11.09
CA MET A 197 1.06 -1.00 11.04
C MET A 197 2.45 -0.85 11.66
N SER A 198 2.94 0.37 11.87
CA SER A 198 4.26 0.64 12.44
C SER A 198 4.26 0.57 13.97
N SER A 199 5.39 0.15 14.54
CA SER A 199 5.68 0.25 15.97
C SER A 199 6.68 1.37 16.29
N HIS A 200 7.12 2.15 15.30
CA HIS A 200 8.05 3.25 15.47
C HIS A 200 7.30 4.53 15.86
N GLU A 201 7.15 4.78 17.16
CA GLU A 201 6.30 5.87 17.68
C GLU A 201 6.68 7.26 17.15
N ASP A 202 7.97 7.57 17.07
CA ASP A 202 8.42 8.90 16.62
C ASP A 202 8.21 9.10 15.11
N GLY A 203 8.54 8.12 14.27
CA GLY A 203 8.18 8.17 12.85
C GLY A 203 6.67 8.25 12.60
N VAL A 204 5.85 7.56 13.40
CA VAL A 204 4.38 7.70 13.31
C VAL A 204 3.94 9.15 13.61
N LYS A 205 4.57 9.84 14.57
CA LYS A 205 4.29 11.26 14.82
C LYS A 205 4.69 12.13 13.63
N MET A 206 5.85 11.86 13.02
CA MET A 206 6.35 12.58 11.85
C MET A 206 5.40 12.44 10.66
N VAL A 207 4.96 11.21 10.35
CA VAL A 207 3.99 10.95 9.28
C VAL A 207 2.67 11.67 9.52
N ARG A 208 2.13 11.59 10.75
CA ARG A 208 0.87 12.28 11.09
C ARG A 208 0.99 13.79 10.97
N CYS A 209 2.14 14.36 11.35
CA CYS A 209 2.41 15.78 11.18
C CYS A 209 2.46 16.17 9.70
N ALA A 210 3.20 15.42 8.87
CA ALA A 210 3.29 15.65 7.44
C ALA A 210 1.91 15.51 6.74
N ALA A 211 1.11 14.53 7.15
CA ALA A 211 -0.24 14.32 6.64
C ALA A 211 -1.17 15.49 6.99
N ALA A 212 -1.12 16.00 8.22
CA ALA A 212 -1.92 17.17 8.63
C ALA A 212 -1.56 18.43 7.81
N HIS A 213 -0.29 18.60 7.44
CA HIS A 213 0.11 19.68 6.54
C HIS A 213 -0.43 19.50 5.12
N ILE A 214 -0.47 18.28 4.57
CA ILE A 214 -1.13 18.00 3.29
C ILE A 214 -2.61 18.40 3.34
N GLU A 215 -3.34 17.99 4.39
CA GLU A 215 -4.75 18.34 4.57
C GLU A 215 -4.96 19.85 4.66
N GLY A 216 -4.08 20.57 5.38
CA GLY A 216 -4.14 22.03 5.52
C GLY A 216 -3.76 22.78 4.24
N LEU A 217 -2.86 22.23 3.42
CA LEU A 217 -2.35 22.87 2.21
C LEU A 217 -3.28 22.65 1.01
N CYS A 218 -3.93 21.49 0.91
CA CYS A 218 -4.84 21.13 -0.17
C CYS A 218 -5.87 22.24 -0.54
N PRO A 219 -6.67 22.79 0.39
CA PRO A 219 -7.63 23.84 0.06
C PRO A 219 -6.96 25.16 -0.37
N GLN A 220 -5.73 25.43 0.09
CA GLN A 220 -4.99 26.64 -0.30
C GLN A 220 -4.50 26.57 -1.75
N VAL A 221 -4.01 25.40 -2.18
CA VAL A 221 -3.63 25.12 -3.57
C VAL A 221 -4.84 25.29 -4.50
N ILE A 222 -5.99 24.72 -4.12
CA ILE A 222 -7.24 24.86 -4.90
C ILE A 222 -7.65 26.34 -5.01
N ASN A 223 -7.56 27.10 -3.91
CA ASN A 223 -7.92 28.52 -3.92
C ASN A 223 -6.95 29.35 -4.77
N ALA A 224 -5.65 29.03 -4.75
CA ALA A 224 -4.67 29.66 -5.64
C ALA A 224 -5.00 29.39 -7.11
N ALA A 225 -5.41 28.15 -7.45
CA ALA A 225 -5.81 27.78 -8.79
C ALA A 225 -7.07 28.54 -9.24
N ARG A 226 -8.08 28.67 -8.37
CA ARG A 226 -9.29 29.48 -8.62
C ARG A 226 -8.97 30.95 -8.89
N ILE A 227 -8.10 31.55 -8.09
CA ILE A 227 -7.67 32.96 -8.27
C ILE A 227 -6.94 33.13 -9.60
N LEU A 228 -6.06 32.18 -9.95
CA LEU A 228 -5.36 32.19 -11.23
C LEU A 228 -6.34 32.05 -12.40
N ALA A 229 -7.32 31.16 -12.31
CA ALA A 229 -8.33 30.96 -13.34
C ALA A 229 -9.17 32.22 -13.60
N ALA A 230 -9.57 32.93 -12.54
CA ALA A 230 -10.30 34.18 -12.66
C ALA A 230 -9.45 35.33 -13.22
N ARG A 231 -8.12 35.27 -13.06
CA ARG A 231 -7.18 36.31 -13.53
C ARG A 231 -5.90 35.73 -14.14
N PRO A 232 -5.98 35.03 -15.30
CA PRO A 232 -4.86 34.23 -15.81
C PRO A 232 -3.64 35.04 -16.22
N ARG A 233 -3.83 36.32 -16.55
CA ARG A 233 -2.76 37.26 -16.96
C ARG A 233 -2.14 38.02 -15.79
N SER A 234 -2.66 37.87 -14.57
CA SER A 234 -2.15 38.55 -13.39
C SER A 234 -0.84 37.90 -12.94
N LYS A 235 0.27 38.64 -13.02
CA LYS A 235 1.57 38.16 -12.54
C LYS A 235 1.52 37.71 -11.08
N VAL A 236 0.85 38.47 -10.23
CA VAL A 236 0.67 38.13 -8.81
C VAL A 236 -0.08 36.81 -8.62
N ALA A 237 -1.08 36.52 -9.48
CA ALA A 237 -1.81 35.26 -9.39
C ALA A 237 -0.97 34.07 -9.88
N GLN A 238 -0.15 34.29 -10.91
CA GLN A 238 0.81 33.29 -11.41
C GLN A 238 1.86 32.96 -10.34
N GLU A 239 2.52 33.99 -9.80
CA GLU A 239 3.53 33.85 -8.74
C GLU A 239 2.95 33.18 -7.48
N ASN A 240 1.72 33.54 -7.08
CA ASN A 240 1.04 32.89 -5.96
C ASN A 240 0.77 31.41 -6.23
N MET A 241 0.32 31.06 -7.44
CA MET A 241 0.08 29.66 -7.80
C MET A 241 1.37 28.85 -7.83
N ASP A 242 2.45 29.41 -8.40
CA ASP A 242 3.75 28.74 -8.44
C ASP A 242 4.30 28.50 -7.03
N ALA A 243 4.14 29.47 -6.10
CA ALA A 243 4.51 29.30 -4.70
C ALA A 243 3.74 28.14 -4.02
N PHE A 244 2.44 28.02 -4.26
CA PHE A 244 1.63 26.91 -3.71
C PHE A 244 1.93 25.57 -4.38
N ARG A 245 2.28 25.57 -5.67
CA ARG A 245 2.76 24.38 -6.37
C ARG A 245 4.03 23.85 -5.71
N ASP A 246 5.04 24.70 -5.53
CA ASP A 246 6.32 24.30 -4.95
C ASP A 246 6.15 23.83 -3.48
N ALA A 247 5.30 24.52 -2.71
CA ALA A 247 4.95 24.11 -1.36
C ALA A 247 4.28 22.72 -1.33
N TRP A 248 3.37 22.45 -2.29
CA TRP A 248 2.70 21.16 -2.40
C TRP A 248 3.67 20.04 -2.76
N GLU A 249 4.48 20.22 -3.81
CA GLU A 249 5.47 19.24 -4.24
C GLU A 249 6.45 18.90 -3.10
N ASN A 250 6.90 19.92 -2.37
CA ASN A 250 7.74 19.74 -1.18
C ASN A 250 7.03 18.96 -0.07
N GLN A 251 5.77 19.29 0.23
CA GLN A 251 5.04 18.65 1.32
C GLN A 251 4.69 17.19 1.00
N VAL A 252 4.38 16.88 -0.25
CA VAL A 252 4.16 15.49 -0.71
C VAL A 252 5.46 14.69 -0.60
N ARG A 253 6.60 15.29 -0.97
CA ARG A 253 7.92 14.65 -0.80
C ARG A 253 8.19 14.31 0.67
N LEU A 254 8.02 15.27 1.57
CA LEU A 254 8.20 15.05 3.01
C LEU A 254 7.26 13.97 3.58
N LEU A 255 6.01 13.91 3.12
CA LEU A 255 5.09 12.84 3.51
C LEU A 255 5.58 11.48 3.01
N THR A 256 6.10 11.42 1.78
CA THR A 256 6.60 10.18 1.18
C THR A 256 7.81 9.66 1.95
N GLU A 257 8.79 10.51 2.21
CA GLU A 257 9.99 10.19 3.00
C GLU A 257 9.61 9.69 4.40
N ALA A 258 8.71 10.39 5.10
CA ALA A 258 8.27 9.97 6.43
C ALA A 258 7.53 8.61 6.42
N VAL A 259 6.76 8.31 5.37
CA VAL A 259 6.08 7.02 5.21
C VAL A 259 7.08 5.91 4.91
N ASP A 260 8.10 6.19 4.11
CA ASP A 260 9.17 5.26 3.80
C ASP A 260 9.98 4.92 5.09
N ASP A 261 10.27 5.90 5.96
CA ASP A 261 10.96 5.69 7.25
C ASP A 261 10.27 4.70 8.21
N ILE A 262 8.94 4.60 8.14
CA ILE A 262 8.16 3.66 8.97
C ILE A 262 7.83 2.35 8.26
N THR A 263 8.27 2.21 7.00
CA THR A 263 8.07 1.03 6.16
C THR A 263 9.38 0.26 6.09
N THR A 264 9.35 -1.04 6.44
CA THR A 264 10.58 -1.84 6.40
C THR A 264 11.06 -2.04 4.97
N ILE A 265 12.36 -1.87 4.72
CA ILE A 265 12.96 -2.08 3.40
C ILE A 265 12.65 -3.48 2.83
N ASP A 266 12.64 -4.53 3.66
CA ASP A 266 12.30 -5.90 3.24
C ASP A 266 10.90 -6.00 2.61
N ASP A 267 9.88 -5.43 3.27
CA ASP A 267 8.51 -5.46 2.76
C ASP A 267 8.41 -4.53 1.51
N PHE A 268 9.10 -3.39 1.49
CA PHE A 268 9.13 -2.47 0.34
C PHE A 268 9.74 -3.11 -0.91
N LEU A 269 10.91 -3.74 -0.79
CA LEU A 269 11.58 -4.41 -1.89
C LEU A 269 10.75 -5.59 -2.40
N ALA A 270 10.30 -6.47 -1.50
CA ALA A 270 9.51 -7.64 -1.90
C ALA A 270 8.21 -7.25 -2.63
N VAL A 271 7.58 -6.12 -2.28
CA VAL A 271 6.39 -5.64 -3.01
C VAL A 271 6.73 -5.00 -4.34
N SER A 272 7.77 -4.17 -4.36
CA SER A 272 8.17 -3.44 -5.56
C SER A 272 8.66 -4.42 -6.65
N GLU A 273 9.34 -5.50 -6.28
CA GLU A 273 9.70 -6.61 -7.16
C GLU A 273 8.46 -7.22 -7.83
N ASN A 274 7.45 -7.59 -7.03
CA ASN A 274 6.20 -8.16 -7.54
C ASN A 274 5.45 -7.19 -8.47
N HIS A 275 5.44 -5.90 -8.14
CA HIS A 275 4.78 -4.89 -8.97
C HIS A 275 5.50 -4.68 -10.29
N ILE A 276 6.84 -4.63 -10.28
CA ILE A 276 7.62 -4.50 -11.51
C ILE A 276 7.42 -5.72 -12.41
N LEU A 277 7.40 -6.93 -11.84
CA LEU A 277 7.10 -8.14 -12.61
C LEU A 277 5.68 -8.11 -13.21
N GLU A 278 4.68 -7.66 -12.43
CA GLU A 278 3.31 -7.48 -12.92
C GLU A 278 3.24 -6.46 -14.06
N ASP A 279 3.91 -5.31 -13.90
CA ASP A 279 3.93 -4.24 -14.89
C ASP A 279 4.71 -4.67 -16.15
N VAL A 280 5.80 -5.45 -16.03
CA VAL A 280 6.50 -6.06 -17.17
C VAL A 280 5.57 -6.99 -17.96
N ASN A 281 4.80 -7.85 -17.28
CA ASN A 281 3.83 -8.71 -17.95
C ASN A 281 2.75 -7.89 -18.67
N LYS A 282 2.28 -6.79 -18.08
CA LYS A 282 1.34 -5.86 -18.74
C LYS A 282 1.94 -5.17 -19.95
N CYS A 283 3.22 -4.79 -19.93
CA CYS A 283 3.91 -4.25 -21.11
C CYS A 283 3.95 -5.28 -22.25
N VAL A 284 4.23 -6.54 -21.96
CA VAL A 284 4.23 -7.61 -22.97
C VAL A 284 2.82 -7.82 -23.55
N LEU A 285 1.78 -7.79 -22.72
CA LEU A 285 0.38 -7.88 -23.19
C LEU A 285 0.00 -6.68 -24.07
N ALA A 286 0.31 -5.45 -23.65
CA ALA A 286 0.04 -4.24 -24.43
C ALA A 286 0.73 -4.29 -25.81
N LEU A 287 1.94 -4.84 -25.86
CA LEU A 287 2.67 -5.04 -27.10
C LEU A 287 1.95 -6.03 -28.03
N GLN A 288 1.52 -7.19 -27.51
CA GLN A 288 0.77 -8.20 -28.27
C GLN A 288 -0.57 -7.68 -28.79
N GLU A 289 -1.21 -6.80 -28.01
CA GLU A 289 -2.49 -6.17 -28.36
C GLU A 289 -2.33 -4.94 -29.27
N ASN A 290 -1.09 -4.53 -29.58
CA ASN A 290 -0.75 -3.31 -30.32
C ASN A 290 -1.29 -2.02 -29.66
N ASP A 291 -1.39 -2.00 -28.32
CA ASP A 291 -1.84 -0.84 -27.54
C ASP A 291 -0.64 0.01 -27.10
N ALA A 292 -0.27 0.99 -27.93
CA ALA A 292 0.83 1.91 -27.66
C ALA A 292 0.61 2.75 -26.39
N ASP A 293 -0.64 3.13 -26.12
CA ASP A 293 -0.97 3.98 -24.96
C ASP A 293 -0.86 3.18 -23.66
N ALA A 294 -1.31 1.92 -23.64
CA ALA A 294 -1.14 1.04 -22.50
C ALA A 294 0.33 0.70 -22.26
N LEU A 295 1.11 0.50 -23.33
CA LEU A 295 2.54 0.24 -23.23
C LEU A 295 3.27 1.43 -22.59
N ASP A 296 3.04 2.66 -23.06
CA ASP A 296 3.70 3.85 -22.52
C ASP A 296 3.34 4.10 -21.05
N ARG A 297 2.05 4.02 -20.70
CA ARG A 297 1.59 4.16 -19.31
C ARG A 297 2.23 3.12 -18.38
N THR A 298 2.22 1.86 -18.79
CA THR A 298 2.76 0.76 -17.96
C THR A 298 4.28 0.88 -17.81
N ALA A 299 4.98 1.22 -18.89
CA ALA A 299 6.41 1.49 -18.84
C ALA A 299 6.75 2.71 -17.96
N GLY A 300 5.89 3.74 -17.95
CA GLY A 300 5.95 4.85 -17.02
C GLY A 300 5.92 4.40 -15.57
N ALA A 301 5.01 3.49 -15.23
CA ALA A 301 4.93 2.91 -13.89
C ALA A 301 6.20 2.14 -13.51
N ILE A 302 6.75 1.31 -14.40
CA ILE A 302 8.03 0.60 -14.17
C ILE A 302 9.17 1.59 -13.90
N ARG A 303 9.27 2.66 -14.69
CA ARG A 303 10.28 3.71 -14.49
C ARG A 303 10.13 4.37 -13.12
N GLY A 304 8.91 4.77 -12.75
CA GLY A 304 8.63 5.40 -11.47
C GLY A 304 8.95 4.48 -10.28
N ARG A 305 8.57 3.19 -10.34
CA ARG A 305 8.86 2.22 -9.28
C ARG A 305 10.36 1.97 -9.14
N SER A 306 11.06 1.79 -10.25
CA SER A 306 12.51 1.56 -10.25
C SER A 306 13.28 2.76 -9.71
N ALA A 307 12.86 3.98 -10.07
CA ALA A 307 13.44 5.21 -9.52
C ALA A 307 13.21 5.32 -8.00
N ARG A 308 11.99 4.99 -7.54
CA ARG A 308 11.67 4.99 -6.10
C ARG A 308 12.51 3.96 -5.33
N VAL A 309 12.71 2.77 -5.89
CA VAL A 309 13.58 1.74 -5.32
C VAL A 309 15.01 2.25 -5.17
N CYS A 310 15.56 2.86 -6.22
CA CYS A 310 16.89 3.46 -6.14
C CYS A 310 16.98 4.50 -5.02
N ASN A 311 15.97 5.37 -4.88
CA ASN A 311 15.95 6.41 -3.85
C ASN A 311 15.87 5.82 -2.43
N VAL A 312 14.93 4.89 -2.19
CA VAL A 312 14.73 4.27 -0.87
C VAL A 312 15.95 3.45 -0.46
N VAL A 313 16.52 2.65 -1.38
CA VAL A 313 17.72 1.86 -1.08
C VAL A 313 18.93 2.76 -0.83
N THR A 314 19.12 3.82 -1.62
CA THR A 314 20.22 4.78 -1.40
C THR A 314 20.10 5.44 -0.03
N SER A 315 18.90 5.92 0.32
CA SER A 315 18.65 6.55 1.62
C SER A 315 18.81 5.58 2.79
N GLU A 316 18.45 4.30 2.60
CA GLU A 316 18.65 3.28 3.63
C GLU A 316 20.15 2.98 3.83
N MET A 317 20.96 3.02 2.77
CA MET A 317 22.42 2.81 2.89
C MET A 317 23.13 3.91 3.70
N ASP A 318 22.56 5.12 3.78
CA ASP A 318 23.08 6.20 4.63
C ASP A 318 23.01 5.87 6.14
N ASN A 319 22.19 4.89 6.53
CA ASN A 319 22.09 4.41 7.91
C ASN A 319 23.23 3.46 8.32
N TYR A 320 24.09 3.04 7.39
CA TYR A 320 25.17 2.08 7.61
C TYR A 320 26.55 2.75 7.51
N GLU A 321 27.54 2.18 8.20
CA GLU A 321 28.93 2.62 8.04
C GLU A 321 29.44 2.23 6.63
N PRO A 322 30.09 3.14 5.89
CA PRO A 322 30.61 2.84 4.57
C PRO A 322 31.56 1.64 4.56
N GLY A 323 31.32 0.69 3.66
CA GLY A 323 32.19 -0.46 3.43
C GLY A 323 31.69 -1.37 2.31
N ILE A 324 32.23 -2.59 2.25
CA ILE A 324 31.97 -3.54 1.15
C ILE A 324 30.46 -3.80 0.97
N TYR A 325 29.68 -3.83 2.05
CA TYR A 325 28.23 -4.01 1.98
C TYR A 325 27.55 -2.84 1.27
N THR A 326 27.74 -1.60 1.75
CA THR A 326 27.11 -0.41 1.18
C THR A 326 27.61 -0.14 -0.24
N GLU A 327 28.89 -0.36 -0.52
CA GLU A 327 29.47 -0.22 -1.86
C GLU A 327 28.80 -1.15 -2.88
N ARG A 328 28.62 -2.44 -2.54
CA ARG A 328 27.98 -3.40 -3.43
C ARG A 328 26.51 -3.09 -3.70
N VAL A 329 25.77 -2.65 -2.67
CA VAL A 329 24.37 -2.25 -2.83
C VAL A 329 24.26 -1.01 -3.70
N LEU A 330 25.08 0.02 -3.45
CA LEU A 330 25.08 1.25 -4.23
C LEU A 330 25.55 1.04 -5.68
N GLU A 331 26.46 0.10 -5.92
CA GLU A 331 26.85 -0.33 -7.28
C GLU A 331 25.66 -0.95 -8.02
N ALA A 332 24.92 -1.87 -7.40
CA ALA A 332 23.72 -2.46 -7.99
C ALA A 332 22.66 -1.38 -8.31
N VAL A 333 22.42 -0.45 -7.38
CA VAL A 333 21.53 0.71 -7.60
C VAL A 333 22.00 1.57 -8.77
N ALA A 334 23.31 1.83 -8.89
CA ALA A 334 23.86 2.59 -10.01
C ALA A 334 23.69 1.86 -11.35
N VAL A 335 23.89 0.54 -11.40
CA VAL A 335 23.65 -0.27 -12.60
C VAL A 335 22.18 -0.20 -13.02
N LEU A 336 21.24 -0.37 -12.08
CA LEU A 336 19.81 -0.27 -12.37
C LEU A 336 19.47 1.12 -12.93
N ARG A 337 19.88 2.19 -12.24
CA ARG A 337 19.55 3.57 -12.58
C ARG A 337 20.21 4.05 -13.87
N ASP A 338 21.50 3.76 -14.05
CA ASP A 338 22.33 4.42 -15.06
C ASP A 338 22.53 3.55 -16.31
N GLN A 339 22.21 2.24 -16.27
CA GLN A 339 22.38 1.33 -17.41
C GLN A 339 21.08 0.63 -17.80
N VAL A 340 20.41 -0.05 -16.86
CA VAL A 340 19.24 -0.87 -17.14
C VAL A 340 18.03 0.00 -17.52
N MET A 341 17.70 1.00 -16.69
CA MET A 341 16.52 1.84 -16.92
C MET A 341 16.60 2.70 -18.19
N PRO A 342 17.74 3.31 -18.56
CA PRO A 342 17.87 4.01 -19.84
C PRO A 342 17.70 3.09 -21.04
N ASN A 343 18.26 1.86 -21.01
CA ASN A 343 18.07 0.88 -22.07
C ASN A 343 16.59 0.47 -22.20
N PHE A 344 15.93 0.17 -21.07
CA PHE A 344 14.50 -0.12 -21.06
C PHE A 344 13.67 1.03 -21.64
N ALA A 345 13.94 2.27 -21.23
CA ALA A 345 13.23 3.45 -21.74
C ALA A 345 13.39 3.61 -23.26
N GLN A 346 14.60 3.40 -23.78
CA GLN A 346 14.86 3.43 -25.22
C GLN A 346 14.07 2.36 -25.98
N LYS A 347 14.03 1.11 -25.47
CA LYS A 347 13.27 0.03 -26.11
C LYS A 347 11.76 0.29 -26.09
N VAL A 348 11.23 0.84 -25.00
CA VAL A 348 9.83 1.28 -24.92
C VAL A 348 9.54 2.37 -25.96
N GLU A 349 10.41 3.38 -26.08
CA GLU A 349 10.21 4.46 -27.04
C GLU A 349 10.17 3.92 -28.49
N MET A 350 11.10 3.02 -28.84
CA MET A 350 11.11 2.36 -30.14
C MET A 350 9.84 1.55 -30.40
N ALA A 351 9.36 0.82 -29.39
CA ALA A 351 8.15 0.02 -29.47
C ALA A 351 6.90 0.88 -29.68
N VAL A 352 6.73 1.92 -28.87
CA VAL A 352 5.61 2.86 -28.98
C VAL A 352 5.63 3.57 -30.34
N GLN A 353 6.79 3.99 -30.84
CA GLN A 353 6.92 4.59 -32.18
C GLN A 353 6.57 3.60 -33.31
N ALA A 354 6.97 2.33 -33.20
CA ALA A 354 6.66 1.29 -34.18
C ALA A 354 5.15 0.98 -34.22
N LEU A 355 4.52 0.90 -33.05
CA LEU A 355 3.08 0.73 -32.90
C LEU A 355 2.29 1.97 -33.33
N SER A 356 2.84 3.17 -33.20
CA SER A 356 2.14 4.40 -33.62
C SER A 356 2.28 4.70 -35.13
N ALA A 357 3.16 3.99 -35.84
CA ALA A 357 3.38 4.17 -37.27
C ALA A 357 2.24 3.60 -38.12
N SER A 358 1.98 4.21 -39.28
CA SER A 358 1.02 3.70 -40.27
C SER A 358 1.72 3.47 -41.62
N PRO A 359 1.87 2.22 -42.10
CA PRO A 359 1.52 0.96 -41.42
C PRO A 359 2.45 0.69 -40.22
N HIS A 360 1.99 -0.12 -39.27
CA HIS A 360 2.79 -0.56 -38.14
C HIS A 360 4.10 -1.20 -38.63
N LYS A 361 5.21 -0.86 -37.98
CA LYS A 361 6.51 -1.49 -38.28
C LYS A 361 6.66 -2.76 -37.45
N GLU A 362 7.21 -3.81 -38.07
CA GLU A 362 7.64 -5.00 -37.31
C GLU A 362 8.64 -4.59 -36.24
N MET A 363 8.43 -5.10 -35.03
CA MET A 363 9.27 -4.84 -33.87
C MET A 363 9.93 -6.14 -33.44
N ASP A 364 11.17 -6.06 -32.97
CA ASP A 364 11.82 -7.20 -32.32
C ASP A 364 11.30 -7.36 -30.89
N GLU A 365 10.26 -8.17 -30.73
CA GLU A 365 9.66 -8.49 -29.43
C GLU A 365 10.67 -9.11 -28.47
N ASN A 366 11.67 -9.83 -28.97
CA ASN A 366 12.67 -10.50 -28.13
C ASN A 366 13.58 -9.46 -27.45
N GLU A 367 14.03 -8.44 -28.18
CA GLU A 367 14.84 -7.38 -27.59
C GLU A 367 14.07 -6.59 -26.52
N PHE A 368 12.77 -6.38 -26.71
CA PHE A 368 11.92 -5.73 -25.72
C PHE A 368 11.73 -6.59 -24.47
N ILE A 369 11.46 -7.89 -24.65
CA ILE A 369 11.32 -8.85 -23.54
C ILE A 369 12.64 -8.96 -22.76
N ASP A 370 13.77 -9.02 -23.45
CA ASP A 370 15.08 -9.10 -22.81
C ASP A 370 15.40 -7.83 -22.01
N ALA A 371 15.12 -6.64 -22.57
CA ALA A 371 15.28 -5.38 -21.83
C ALA A 371 14.34 -5.31 -20.60
N SER A 372 13.12 -5.82 -20.72
CA SER A 372 12.16 -5.88 -19.61
C SER A 372 12.58 -6.88 -18.53
N ARG A 373 13.17 -8.00 -18.91
CA ARG A 373 13.78 -8.97 -17.97
C ARG A 373 14.95 -8.37 -17.22
N LEU A 374 15.80 -7.58 -17.89
CA LEU A 374 16.93 -6.92 -17.22
C LEU A 374 16.48 -5.94 -16.12
N VAL A 375 15.28 -5.35 -16.23
CA VAL A 375 14.71 -4.53 -15.13
C VAL A 375 14.42 -5.39 -13.90
N TYR A 376 13.93 -6.61 -14.10
CA TYR A 376 13.70 -7.57 -13.02
C TYR A 376 15.01 -8.20 -12.50
N ASP A 377 15.94 -8.56 -13.38
CA ASP A 377 17.22 -9.19 -12.99
C ASP A 377 18.20 -8.18 -12.36
N GLY A 378 18.05 -6.88 -12.68
CA GLY A 378 18.79 -5.78 -12.05
C GLY A 378 18.32 -5.46 -10.64
N TRP A 379 17.41 -6.25 -10.08
CA TRP A 379 16.94 -6.13 -8.70
C TRP A 379 18.07 -6.47 -7.70
N PRO A 380 18.46 -5.54 -6.81
CA PRO A 380 19.54 -5.75 -5.85
C PRO A 380 19.29 -6.86 -4.82
#